data_AF-A0AAP3HET7-F1
#
_entry.id   AF-A0AAP3HET7-F1
#
_cell.length_a   1.000
_cell.length_b   1.000
_cell.length_c   1.000
_cell.angle_alpha   90.00
_cell.angle_beta   90.00
_cell.angle_gamma   90.00
#
_symmetry.space_group_name_H-M   'P 1'
#
loop_
_entity.id
_entity.type
_entity.pdbx_description
1 polymer ?
#
loop_
_entity_poly.entity_id
_entity_poly.type
_entity_poly.pdbx_seq_one_letter_code
_entity_poly.pdbx_strand_id
1 'polypeptide(L)'
;MSTIEELRKQIEQTDADIIEKLAQRQELSKQIGALKAKEGKKIIDRLREKKLFEYYDFLSRQYHLQQDFVNQLFKIIISNSKKAQK
;
A
#
# COMPACT_ATOMS: atom_id res chain seq x y z
N MET A 1 28.23 0.39 -18.83
CA MET A 1 27.90 1.40 -17.82
C MET A 1 26.54 1.95 -18.20
N SER A 2 25.58 1.98 -17.28
CA SER A 2 24.27 2.57 -17.60
C SER A 2 24.37 4.09 -17.60
N THR A 3 23.75 4.75 -18.58
CA THR A 3 23.67 6.21 -18.61
C THR A 3 22.65 6.72 -17.58
N ILE A 4 22.75 8.00 -17.21
CA ILE A 4 21.73 8.63 -16.33
C ILE A 4 20.33 8.48 -16.92
N GLU A 5 20.20 8.60 -18.25
CA GLU A 5 18.92 8.46 -18.95
C GLU A 5 18.37 7.02 -18.90
N GLU A 6 19.23 6.00 -18.96
CA GLU A 6 18.80 4.61 -18.80
C GLU A 6 18.32 4.32 -17.38
N LEU A 7 18.97 4.89 -16.36
CA LEU A 7 18.53 4.76 -14.97
C LEU A 7 17.19 5.49 -14.74
N ARG A 8 16.99 6.66 -15.36
CA ARG A 8 15.72 7.39 -15.31
C ARG A 8 14.58 6.57 -15.90
N LYS A 9 14.78 5.94 -17.06
CA LYS A 9 13.77 5.06 -17.67
C LYS A 9 13.43 3.85 -16.79
N GLN A 10 14.41 3.29 -16.08
CA GLN A 10 14.16 2.22 -15.12
C GLN A 10 13.33 2.70 -13.92
N ILE A 11 13.56 3.93 -13.45
CA ILE A 11 12.73 4.55 -12.42
C ILE A 11 11.31 4.75 -12.94
N GLU A 12 11.12 5.31 -14.14
CA GLU A 12 9.79 5.50 -14.75
C GLU A 12 9.02 4.18 -14.85
N GLN A 13 9.68 3.09 -15.24
CA GLN A 13 9.06 1.77 -15.26
C GLN A 13 8.69 1.28 -13.84
N THR A 14 9.58 1.49 -12.88
CA THR A 14 9.32 1.13 -11.47
C THR A 14 8.12 1.92 -10.92
N ASP A 15 8.00 3.20 -11.27
CA ASP A 15 6.88 4.05 -10.87
C ASP A 15 5.56 3.57 -11.49
N ALA A 16 5.57 3.17 -12.76
CA ALA A 16 4.42 2.56 -13.41
C ALA A 16 3.98 1.27 -12.69
N ASP A 17 4.92 0.42 -12.32
CA ASP A 17 4.64 -0.83 -11.59
C ASP A 17 4.06 -0.55 -10.19
N ILE A 18 4.57 0.47 -9.49
CA ILE A 18 4.02 0.91 -8.20
C ILE A 18 2.56 1.33 -8.36
N ILE A 19 2.24 2.14 -9.38
CA ILE A 19 0.87 2.60 -9.64
C ILE A 19 -0.04 1.40 -9.96
N GLU A 20 0.42 0.44 -10.76
CA GLU A 20 -0.31 -0.78 -11.07
C GLU A 20 -0.64 -1.58 -9.79
N LYS A 21 0.34 -1.79 -8.90
CA LYS A 21 0.13 -2.50 -7.63
C LYS A 21 -0.81 -1.76 -6.70
N LEU A 22 -0.78 -0.42 -6.69
CA LEU A 22 -1.72 0.38 -5.92
C LEU A 22 -3.16 0.23 -6.44
N ALA A 23 -3.36 0.19 -7.76
CA ALA A 23 -4.66 -0.06 -8.37
C ALA A 23 -5.20 -1.46 -8.00
N GLN A 24 -4.36 -2.50 -8.11
CA GLN A 24 -4.70 -3.86 -7.70
C GLN A 24 -5.09 -3.93 -6.21
N ARG A 25 -4.32 -3.27 -5.33
CA ARG A 25 -4.61 -3.20 -3.90
C ARG A 25 -5.92 -2.46 -3.60
N GLN A 26 -6.26 -1.43 -4.38
CA GLN A 26 -7.52 -0.70 -4.23
C GLN A 26 -8.71 -1.59 -4.60
N GLU A 27 -8.61 -2.40 -5.64
CA GLU A 27 -9.68 -3.33 -6.03
C GLU A 27 -9.95 -4.39 -4.94
N LEU A 28 -8.88 -4.97 -4.37
CA LEU A 28 -9.00 -5.84 -3.20
C LEU A 28 -9.67 -5.13 -2.01
N SER A 29 -9.37 -3.84 -1.81
CA SER A 29 -10.00 -3.05 -0.74
C SER A 29 -11.51 -2.90 -0.96
N LYS A 30 -11.96 -2.66 -2.20
CA LYS A 30 -13.40 -2.59 -2.53
C LYS A 30 -14.11 -3.92 -2.26
N GLN A 31 -13.51 -5.04 -2.66
CA GLN A 31 -14.07 -6.37 -2.41
C GLN A 31 -14.22 -6.64 -0.90
N ILE A 32 -13.22 -6.28 -0.10
CA ILE A 32 -13.30 -6.34 1.37
C ILE A 32 -14.44 -5.44 1.90
N GLY A 33 -14.60 -4.24 1.35
CA GLY A 33 -15.70 -3.33 1.71
C GLY A 33 -17.07 -3.96 1.47
N ALA A 34 -17.27 -4.55 0.29
CA ALA A 34 -18.51 -5.23 -0.07
C ALA A 34 -18.83 -6.41 0.86
N LEU A 35 -17.81 -7.20 1.25
CA LEU A 35 -17.97 -8.29 2.21
C LEU A 35 -18.32 -7.77 3.62
N LYS A 36 -17.62 -6.74 4.10
CA LYS A 36 -17.91 -6.12 5.41
C LYS A 36 -19.33 -5.54 5.46
N ALA A 37 -19.78 -4.91 4.38
CA ALA A 37 -21.13 -4.38 4.27
C ALA A 37 -22.19 -5.49 4.37
N LYS A 38 -21.99 -6.62 3.68
CA LYS A 38 -22.88 -7.79 3.76
C LYS A 38 -22.92 -8.40 5.17
N GLU A 39 -21.82 -8.38 5.90
CA GLU A 39 -21.68 -8.93 7.25
C GLU A 39 -21.98 -7.93 8.38
N GLY A 40 -22.35 -6.68 8.06
CA GLY A 40 -22.58 -5.63 9.06
C GLY A 40 -21.31 -5.20 9.84
N LYS A 41 -20.11 -5.51 9.32
CA LYS A 41 -18.83 -5.19 9.95
C LYS A 41 -18.41 -3.74 9.66
N LYS A 42 -17.72 -3.13 10.63
CA LYS A 42 -17.16 -1.79 10.49
C LYS A 42 -15.98 -1.79 9.51
N ILE A 43 -15.85 -0.71 8.73
CA ILE A 43 -14.70 -0.50 7.81
C ILE A 43 -13.39 -0.38 8.60
N ILE A 44 -13.41 0.35 9.72
CA ILE A 44 -12.24 0.57 10.59
C ILE A 44 -12.01 -0.67 11.46
N ASP A 45 -10.81 -1.25 11.35
CA ASP A 45 -10.35 -2.37 12.14
C ASP A 45 -8.95 -2.05 12.69
N ARG A 46 -8.90 -1.60 13.96
CA ARG A 46 -7.66 -1.17 14.62
C ARG A 46 -6.67 -2.32 14.83
N LEU A 47 -7.16 -3.54 15.05
CA LEU A 47 -6.31 -4.72 15.21
C LEU A 47 -5.65 -5.07 13.88
N ARG A 48 -6.42 -5.00 12.78
CA ARG A 48 -5.87 -5.19 11.43
C ARG A 48 -4.82 -4.14 11.08
N GLU A 49 -5.08 -2.87 11.41
CA GLU A 49 -4.15 -1.76 11.16
C GLU A 49 -2.85 -1.92 11.94
N LYS A 50 -2.90 -2.29 13.22
CA LYS A 50 -1.70 -2.59 14.01
C LYS A 50 -0.83 -3.66 13.35
N LYS A 51 -1.43 -4.78 12.94
CA LYS A 51 -0.73 -5.88 12.23
C LYS A 51 -0.15 -5.45 10.88
N LEU A 52 -0.77 -4.48 10.19
CA LEU A 52 -0.22 -3.93 8.95
C LEU A 52 1.08 -3.17 9.22
N PHE A 53 1.11 -2.31 10.23
CA PHE A 53 2.32 -1.55 10.56
C PHE A 53 3.46 -2.44 11.05
N GLU A 54 3.18 -3.48 11.84
CA GLU A 54 4.17 -4.50 12.20
C GLU A 54 4.76 -5.18 10.95
N TYR A 55 3.91 -5.50 9.97
CA TYR A 55 4.34 -6.07 8.70
C TYR A 55 5.17 -5.09 7.85
N TYR A 56 4.81 -3.81 7.82
CA TYR A 56 5.56 -2.79 7.09
C TYR A 56 6.92 -2.52 7.74
N ASP A 57 7.03 -2.55 9.07
CA ASP A 57 8.30 -2.43 9.76
C ASP A 57 9.24 -3.61 9.44
N PHE A 58 8.68 -4.82 9.33
CA PHE A 58 9.43 -5.99 8.87
C PHE A 58 9.95 -5.82 7.44
N LEU A 59 9.08 -5.46 6.49
CA LEU A 59 9.47 -5.25 5.09
C LEU A 59 10.48 -4.11 4.94
N SER A 60 10.34 -3.03 5.71
CA SER A 60 11.26 -1.90 5.68
C SER A 60 12.69 -2.35 6.01
N ARG A 61 12.85 -3.22 7.03
CA ARG A 61 14.16 -3.78 7.38
C ARG A 61 14.69 -4.71 6.29
N GLN A 62 13.83 -5.56 5.72
CA GLN A 62 14.21 -6.50 4.67
C GLN A 62 14.73 -5.79 3.41
N TYR A 63 14.11 -4.67 3.04
CA TYR A 63 14.47 -3.89 1.85
C TYR A 63 15.39 -2.70 2.16
N HIS A 64 15.92 -2.60 3.38
CA HIS A 64 16.81 -1.51 3.82
C HIS A 64 16.22 -0.10 3.63
N LEU A 65 14.91 0.04 3.82
CA LEU A 65 14.19 1.30 3.77
C LEU A 65 14.00 1.91 5.16
N GLN A 66 13.97 3.24 5.23
CA GLN A 66 13.63 3.96 6.45
C GLN A 66 12.19 3.67 6.85
N GLN A 67 11.99 3.16 8.07
CA GLN A 67 10.66 2.76 8.58
C GLN A 67 9.66 3.92 8.55
N ASP A 68 10.10 5.12 8.95
CA ASP A 68 9.24 6.30 8.97
C ASP A 68 8.71 6.67 7.57
N PHE A 69 9.55 6.55 6.55
CA PHE A 69 9.15 6.78 5.16
C PHE A 69 8.06 5.80 4.72
N VAL A 70 8.28 4.50 4.94
CA VAL A 70 7.31 3.45 4.59
C VAL A 70 6.01 3.62 5.38
N ASN A 71 6.10 3.92 6.68
CA ASN A 71 4.94 4.11 7.54
C ASN A 71 4.11 5.33 7.13
N GLN A 72 4.73 6.44 6.73
CA GLN A 72 4.02 7.61 6.20
C GLN A 72 3.30 7.29 4.88
N LEU A 73 3.98 6.62 3.95
CA LEU A 73 3.40 6.21 2.68
C LEU A 73 2.19 5.29 2.88
N PHE A 74 2.33 4.24 3.70
CA PHE A 74 1.25 3.29 3.92
C PHE A 74 0.08 3.86 4.74
N LYS A 75 0.28 4.89 5.56
CA LYS A 75 -0.84 5.65 6.16
C LYS A 75 -1.73 6.28 5.08
N ILE A 76 -1.13 6.89 4.05
CA ILE A 76 -1.86 7.50 2.93
C ILE A 76 -2.61 6.42 2.14
N ILE A 77 -1.92 5.32 1.81
CA ILE A 77 -2.51 4.20 1.06
C ILE A 77 -3.70 3.57 1.82
N ILE A 78 -3.56 3.33 3.14
CA ILE A 78 -4.65 2.81 3.97
C ILE A 78 -5.83 3.79 4.03
N SER A 79 -5.54 5.09 4.16
CA SER A 79 -6.58 6.12 4.15
C SER A 79 -7.39 6.09 2.85
N ASN A 80 -6.71 5.97 1.70
CA ASN A 80 -7.37 5.81 0.41
C ASN A 80 -8.22 4.53 0.34
N SER A 81 -7.69 3.40 0.81
CA SER A 81 -8.43 2.13 0.88
C SER A 81 -9.70 2.20 1.72
N LYS A 82 -9.71 2.96 2.83
CA LYS A 82 -10.90 3.14 3.66
C LYS A 82 -11.97 3.95 2.94
N LYS A 83 -11.59 4.91 2.09
CA LYS A 83 -12.53 5.66 1.25
C LYS A 83 -13.14 4.77 0.17
N ALA A 84 -12.33 3.92 -0.47
CA ALA A 84 -12.79 2.97 -1.49
C ALA A 84 -13.64 1.79 -0.96
N GLN A 85 -13.63 1.55 0.36
CA GLN A 85 -14.44 0.52 1.03
C GLN A 85 -15.88 0.96 1.33
N LYS A 86 -16.17 2.26 1.24
CA LYS A 86 -17.51 2.81 1.41
C LYS A 86 -18.29 2.66 0.13
#